data_AF-A0A2E1XEI8-F1
#
_entry.id   AF-A0A2E1XEI8-F1
#
_cell.length_a   1.000
_cell.length_b   1.000
_cell.length_c   1.000
_cell.angle_alpha   90.00
_cell.angle_beta   90.00
_cell.angle_gamma   90.00
#
_symmetry.space_group_name_H-M   'P 1'
#
loop_
_entity.id
_entity.type
_entity.pdbx_description
1 polymer ?
#
loop_
_entity_poly.entity_id
_entity_poly.type
_entity_poly.pdbx_seq_one_letter_code
_entity_poly.pdbx_strand_id
1 'polypeptide(L)'
;MKTARRLWRSGIMTPHKSGKKSPFSRKGAAAPTAEAFDMAFQDKPRVGTVVSVTGSHALVMLDEDTPESDRSTRPQLGAIMSVDAGSSIVLGLVSAMTNPAPSLDHSLPDMRIIEIELIGEFTKPTINAPARFRRGVSAYPTLGDNVHVATRDELTALFAVNGAASVRVGVVKQDASIPATVNVDEIFSRHCAVLGTTGAGKSCAMALLLRAVLQRFPHAHIVILDPHNEYSKSFGDGAVVFDPTNFSLPYWMLTFDELVEVLYPGRSRDSDEIEILADLLPAAKRMQMGGSGRASRLRPDGNSVTVDTPTPYRISELLGLIDKAVGGLDGGRTSAPYKRLRARIYAVSQDARYSFMFGGLTVQDTLKDMLSELFRIPVDGQPVSVIELGGLPAEVVQVVVSVVSRLAFEFGLWSNGAAPIALVVEDAHRYAPANPDEGFGPTRKSLTRIAKEGRKTGVALWIASQRPTELDPTILSQCNTIFAMRLANQADQDALRAAVPDASTSLLSCLPSLGLGEAIAVGEGVPMPTRIRFDALPPEAVPRSFTASFTDGWSVEIEDNSFIDRIVEQWRAQRMLTPDID
;
A
#
# COMPACT_ATOMS: atom_id res chain seq x y z
N MET A 1 -29.96 -5.67 -16.82
CA MET A 1 -30.64 -4.40 -16.44
C MET A 1 -32.14 -4.47 -16.77
N LYS A 2 -32.99 -4.93 -15.83
CA LYS A 2 -34.43 -4.55 -15.69
C LYS A 2 -35.18 -5.26 -14.53
N THR A 3 -34.49 -5.66 -13.46
CA THR A 3 -35.14 -6.39 -12.33
C THR A 3 -34.67 -5.98 -10.93
N ALA A 4 -34.11 -4.77 -10.77
CA ALA A 4 -33.56 -4.30 -9.49
C ALA A 4 -34.20 -2.99 -8.96
N ARG A 5 -35.40 -2.62 -9.41
CA ARG A 5 -36.02 -1.31 -9.09
C ARG A 5 -37.36 -1.37 -8.34
N ARG A 6 -37.68 -2.44 -7.61
CA ARG A 6 -39.03 -2.59 -7.00
C ARG A 6 -39.13 -2.93 -5.51
N LEU A 7 -38.06 -2.80 -4.71
CA LEU A 7 -38.10 -3.14 -3.28
C LEU A 7 -37.74 -1.98 -2.32
N TRP A 8 -37.77 -0.74 -2.79
CA TRP A 8 -37.57 0.45 -1.95
C TRP A 8 -38.89 1.18 -1.72
N ARG A 9 -39.83 0.58 -0.98
CA ARG A 9 -41.04 1.26 -0.45
C ARG A 9 -41.73 0.40 0.63
N SER A 10 -41.19 0.39 1.84
CA SER A 10 -41.96 0.25 3.09
C SER A 10 -41.03 0.52 4.27
N GLY A 11 -41.15 1.69 4.87
CA GLY A 11 -40.42 2.02 6.10
C GLY A 11 -41.05 1.38 7.32
N ILE A 12 -40.26 1.26 8.39
CA ILE A 12 -40.51 1.68 9.79
C ILE A 12 -39.38 1.05 10.61
N MET A 13 -38.45 1.87 11.12
CA MET A 13 -37.71 1.61 12.37
C MET A 13 -37.01 2.91 12.81
N THR A 14 -37.43 3.43 13.95
CA THR A 14 -36.89 4.62 14.63
C THR A 14 -35.66 4.28 15.48
N PRO A 15 -34.58 5.07 15.48
CA PRO A 15 -33.50 4.90 16.45
C PRO A 15 -33.62 5.87 17.64
N HIS A 16 -33.29 5.33 18.81
CA HIS A 16 -33.17 5.99 20.11
C HIS A 16 -32.19 7.18 20.07
N LYS A 17 -32.59 8.31 20.67
CA LYS A 17 -31.72 9.47 20.94
C LYS A 17 -31.06 9.32 22.31
N SER A 18 -29.72 9.27 22.37
CA SER A 18 -28.94 9.68 23.54
C SER A 18 -28.13 10.92 23.19
N GLY A 19 -28.55 12.07 23.71
CA GLY A 19 -27.96 13.37 23.41
C GLY A 19 -26.82 13.75 24.35
N LYS A 20 -25.70 14.16 23.77
CA LYS A 20 -24.95 15.35 24.21
C LYS A 20 -24.68 16.19 22.96
N LYS A 21 -25.23 17.40 22.94
CA LYS A 21 -25.29 18.31 21.78
C LYS A 21 -23.99 19.11 21.66
N SER A 22 -23.43 19.15 20.45
CA SER A 22 -22.43 20.16 20.05
C SER A 22 -23.09 21.55 19.98
N PRO A 23 -22.35 22.66 20.19
CA PRO A 23 -22.91 24.01 20.23
C PRO A 23 -23.58 24.47 18.92
N PHE A 24 -23.33 23.81 17.79
CA PHE A 24 -23.78 24.25 16.46
C PHE A 24 -25.00 23.52 15.90
N SER A 25 -25.67 22.66 16.66
CA SER A 25 -26.94 22.04 16.23
C SER A 25 -28.15 22.65 16.94
N ARG A 26 -28.51 23.89 16.62
CA ARG A 26 -29.89 24.38 16.78
C ARG A 26 -30.66 24.12 15.48
N LYS A 27 -31.68 23.25 15.55
CA LYS A 27 -32.65 23.08 14.46
C LYS A 27 -33.27 24.45 14.15
N GLY A 28 -33.03 24.96 12.94
CA GLY A 28 -33.63 26.19 12.42
C GLY A 28 -32.71 27.41 12.30
N ALA A 29 -31.41 27.31 12.57
CA ALA A 29 -30.50 28.42 12.30
C ALA A 29 -30.11 28.42 10.81
N ALA A 30 -30.26 29.58 10.15
CA ALA A 30 -29.65 29.82 8.84
C ALA A 30 -28.14 29.55 8.91
N ALA A 31 -27.53 29.09 7.81
CA ALA A 31 -26.08 29.01 7.72
C ALA A 31 -25.48 30.38 8.11
N PRO A 32 -24.38 30.43 8.89
CA PRO A 32 -23.80 31.69 9.34
C PRO A 32 -23.53 32.60 8.13
N THR A 33 -23.92 33.87 8.24
CA THR A 33 -23.62 34.90 7.24
C THR A 33 -22.11 35.13 7.18
N ALA A 34 -21.60 35.64 6.05
CA ALA A 34 -20.18 35.99 5.92
C ALA A 34 -19.70 36.91 7.05
N GLU A 35 -20.53 37.89 7.45
CA GLU A 35 -20.25 38.81 8.55
C GLU A 35 -20.13 38.10 9.92
N ALA A 36 -20.99 37.12 10.21
CA ALA A 36 -20.93 36.35 11.46
C ALA A 36 -19.70 35.42 11.49
N PHE A 37 -19.27 34.94 10.31
CA PHE A 37 -18.06 34.14 10.14
C PHE A 37 -16.80 35.00 10.33
N ASP A 38 -16.80 36.23 9.80
CA ASP A 38 -15.71 37.19 9.96
C ASP A 38 -15.55 37.66 11.41
N MET A 39 -16.66 37.97 12.10
CA MET A 39 -16.61 38.31 13.53
C MET A 39 -16.06 37.15 14.38
N ALA A 40 -16.50 35.92 14.13
CA ALA A 40 -15.98 34.74 14.83
C ALA A 40 -14.48 34.49 14.53
N PHE A 41 -14.00 34.91 13.36
CA PHE A 41 -12.58 34.85 13.02
C PHE A 41 -11.75 35.91 13.75
N GLN A 42 -12.26 37.14 13.84
CA GLN A 42 -11.58 38.26 14.50
C GLN A 42 -11.54 38.12 16.04
N ASP A 43 -12.47 37.38 16.64
CA ASP A 43 -12.47 37.07 18.08
C ASP A 43 -11.40 36.05 18.50
N LYS A 44 -10.63 35.49 17.55
CA LYS A 44 -9.56 34.54 17.85
C LYS A 44 -8.35 35.24 18.48
N PRO A 45 -7.63 34.59 19.41
CA PRO A 45 -6.37 35.13 19.90
C PRO A 45 -5.39 35.23 18.74
N ARG A 46 -4.99 36.46 18.44
CA ARG A 46 -3.94 36.76 17.45
C ARG A 46 -2.61 36.22 17.96
N VAL A 47 -1.86 35.64 17.03
CA VAL A 47 -0.55 35.01 17.29
C VAL A 47 0.58 35.87 16.71
N GLY A 48 0.30 36.60 15.64
CA GLY A 48 1.29 37.43 14.97
C GLY A 48 0.75 38.08 13.69
N THR A 49 1.66 38.67 12.93
CA THR A 49 1.37 39.32 11.64
C THR A 49 2.26 38.83 10.52
N VAL A 50 1.70 38.74 9.32
CA VAL A 50 2.46 38.44 8.10
C VAL A 50 3.43 39.58 7.80
N VAL A 51 4.72 39.27 7.70
CA VAL A 51 5.80 40.22 7.39
C VAL A 51 6.49 39.95 6.05
N SER A 52 6.27 38.78 5.46
CA SER A 52 6.74 38.44 4.12
C SER A 52 5.85 37.36 3.51
N VAL A 53 5.69 37.36 2.19
CA VAL A 53 5.01 36.31 1.43
C VAL A 53 5.83 36.01 0.19
N THR A 54 6.19 34.74 0.01
CA THR A 54 7.04 34.24 -1.09
C THR A 54 6.48 32.93 -1.62
N GLY A 55 5.82 32.97 -2.78
CA GLY A 55 5.26 31.77 -3.40
C GLY A 55 4.35 31.01 -2.43
N SER A 56 4.70 29.77 -2.12
CA SER A 56 3.98 28.90 -1.17
C SER A 56 4.24 29.18 0.32
N HIS A 57 5.04 30.19 0.68
CA HIS A 57 5.44 30.45 2.06
C HIS A 57 5.08 31.87 2.50
N ALA A 58 4.81 32.05 3.78
CA ALA A 58 4.72 33.35 4.42
C ALA A 58 5.53 33.36 5.73
N LEU A 59 6.18 34.48 6.02
CA LEU A 59 6.83 34.71 7.31
C LEU A 59 5.88 35.47 8.22
N VAL A 60 5.72 34.99 9.44
CA VAL A 60 4.87 35.57 10.46
C VAL A 60 5.76 35.99 11.62
N MET A 61 5.72 37.27 11.95
CA MET A 61 6.34 37.79 13.17
C MET A 61 5.37 37.53 14.32
N LEU A 62 5.80 36.76 15.32
CA LEU A 62 5.00 36.43 16.49
C LEU A 62 4.87 37.65 17.40
N ASP A 63 3.68 37.80 17.99
CA ASP A 63 3.46 38.79 19.04
C ASP A 63 4.27 38.41 20.30
N GLU A 64 4.49 39.36 21.21
CA GLU A 64 5.20 39.12 22.46
C GLU A 64 4.42 38.15 23.38
N ASP A 65 5.13 37.27 24.07
CA ASP A 65 4.49 36.36 25.04
C ASP A 65 3.93 37.18 26.21
N THR A 66 2.62 37.16 26.40
CA THR A 66 2.06 37.58 27.68
C THR A 66 2.37 36.51 28.74
N PRO A 67 2.69 36.89 29.99
CA PRO A 67 3.05 35.96 31.06
C PRO A 67 1.94 34.95 31.43
N GLU A 68 0.70 35.19 31.01
CA GLU A 68 -0.45 34.29 31.17
C GLU A 68 -0.64 33.31 29.99
N SER A 69 0.19 33.39 28.94
CA SER A 69 0.08 32.49 27.78
C SER A 69 0.48 31.05 28.13
N ASP A 70 -0.50 30.15 28.08
CA ASP A 70 -0.26 28.73 28.28
C ASP A 70 0.70 28.21 27.19
N ARG A 71 1.61 27.28 27.55
CA ARG A 71 2.55 26.70 26.57
C ARG A 71 1.84 26.03 25.39
N SER A 72 0.59 25.60 25.60
CA SER A 72 -0.27 25.01 24.58
C SER A 72 -0.77 25.99 23.52
N THR A 73 -0.78 27.31 23.78
CA THR A 73 -1.24 28.32 22.81
C THR A 73 -0.12 28.83 21.91
N ARG A 74 1.13 28.44 22.18
CA ARG A 74 2.29 28.82 21.37
C ARG A 74 2.35 27.97 20.10
N PRO A 75 2.60 28.58 18.93
CA PRO A 75 2.82 27.84 17.70
C PRO A 75 3.96 26.83 17.87
N GLN A 76 3.75 25.63 17.37
CA GLN A 76 4.77 24.58 17.28
C GLN A 76 4.98 24.21 15.83
N LEU A 77 6.11 23.58 15.53
CA LEU A 77 6.36 23.01 14.21
C LEU A 77 5.23 22.03 13.82
N GLY A 78 4.64 22.24 12.65
CA GLY A 78 3.47 21.51 12.17
C GLY A 78 2.14 21.92 12.77
N ALA A 79 2.07 22.99 13.56
CA ALA A 79 0.80 23.61 13.94
C ALA A 79 0.16 24.28 12.71
N ILE A 80 -1.17 24.34 12.69
CA ILE A 80 -1.92 24.90 11.56
C ILE A 80 -2.37 26.30 11.96
N MET A 81 -1.98 27.26 11.14
CA MET A 81 -2.29 28.67 11.26
C MET A 81 -3.38 29.04 10.25
N SER A 82 -4.16 30.06 10.59
CA SER A 82 -5.21 30.63 9.76
C SER A 82 -4.95 32.11 9.55
N VAL A 83 -5.08 32.56 8.30
CA VAL A 83 -4.88 33.94 7.87
C VAL A 83 -6.12 34.38 7.10
N ASP A 84 -6.72 35.50 7.48
CA ASP A 84 -7.83 36.07 6.70
C ASP A 84 -7.27 36.82 5.50
N ALA A 85 -7.49 36.29 4.30
CA ALA A 85 -7.09 36.92 3.03
C ALA A 85 -8.28 37.67 2.39
N GLY A 86 -9.22 38.15 3.21
CA GLY A 86 -10.40 38.92 2.82
C GLY A 86 -11.53 38.02 2.34
N SER A 87 -11.41 37.42 1.14
CA SER A 87 -12.49 36.60 0.56
C SER A 87 -12.43 35.11 0.97
N SER A 88 -11.31 34.68 1.53
CA SER A 88 -11.06 33.33 2.01
C SER A 88 -10.22 33.36 3.28
N ILE A 89 -10.27 32.26 4.04
CA ILE A 89 -9.33 31.99 5.13
C ILE A 89 -8.28 31.05 4.58
N VAL A 90 -7.04 31.52 4.51
CA VAL A 90 -5.89 30.71 4.10
C VAL A 90 -5.37 29.94 5.30
N LEU A 91 -5.12 28.65 5.11
CA LEU A 91 -4.48 27.79 6.09
C LEU A 91 -3.03 27.55 5.71
N GLY A 92 -2.16 27.70 6.69
CA GLY A 92 -0.73 27.43 6.56
C GLY A 92 -0.21 26.52 7.67
N LEU A 93 0.79 25.72 7.36
CA LEU A 93 1.46 24.86 8.33
C LEU A 93 2.76 25.51 8.78
N VAL A 94 3.04 25.53 10.08
CA VAL A 94 4.34 26.00 10.58
C VAL A 94 5.44 25.06 10.08
N SER A 95 6.31 25.56 9.20
CA SER A 95 7.42 24.82 8.56
C SER A 95 8.77 25.08 9.22
N ALA A 96 8.95 26.26 9.83
CA ALA A 96 10.17 26.62 10.54
C ALA A 96 9.89 27.66 11.64
N MET A 97 10.80 27.76 12.62
CA MET A 97 10.75 28.75 13.69
C MET A 97 12.16 29.27 13.96
N THR A 98 12.33 30.59 13.99
CA THR A 98 13.63 31.25 14.08
C THR A 98 13.57 32.47 15.01
N ASN A 99 14.59 32.63 15.85
CA ASN A 99 14.89 33.89 16.52
C ASN A 99 16.19 34.44 15.90
N PRO A 100 16.12 35.32 14.87
CA PRO A 100 17.29 35.76 14.13
C PRO A 100 18.22 36.69 14.92
N ALA A 101 17.71 37.35 15.97
CA ALA A 101 18.48 38.26 16.81
C ALA A 101 18.11 38.04 18.29
N PRO A 102 18.60 36.95 18.90
CA PRO A 102 18.31 36.68 20.31
C PRO A 102 18.93 37.79 21.17
N SER A 103 18.10 38.48 21.93
CA SER A 103 18.57 39.50 22.85
C SER A 103 19.31 38.84 24.01
N LEU A 104 20.53 39.31 24.29
CA LEU A 104 21.27 38.95 25.51
C LEU A 104 20.68 39.62 26.76
N ASP A 105 19.86 40.66 26.55
CA ASP A 105 19.15 41.38 27.59
C ASP A 105 17.67 40.94 27.58
N HIS A 106 17.26 40.22 28.63
CA HIS A 106 15.88 39.75 28.80
C HIS A 106 14.84 40.89 28.89
N SER A 107 15.27 42.16 28.96
CA SER A 107 14.38 43.33 28.94
C SER A 107 14.01 43.81 27.53
N LEU A 108 14.72 43.38 26.48
CA LEU A 108 14.35 43.67 25.10
C LEU A 108 13.56 42.50 24.50
N PRO A 109 12.47 42.79 23.76
CA PRO A 109 11.66 41.74 23.17
C PRO A 109 12.41 41.02 22.06
N ASP A 110 12.44 39.69 22.16
CA ASP A 110 13.01 38.83 21.12
C ASP A 110 12.16 38.88 19.85
N MET A 111 12.79 39.15 18.72
CA MET A 111 12.13 39.02 17.42
C MET A 111 11.96 37.53 17.10
N ARG A 112 10.72 37.04 17.11
CA ARG A 112 10.42 35.64 16.80
C ARG A 112 9.67 35.55 15.49
N ILE A 113 10.19 34.76 14.57
CA ILE A 113 9.60 34.56 13.25
C ILE A 113 9.26 33.09 13.10
N ILE A 114 8.06 32.81 12.61
CA ILE A 114 7.70 31.49 12.10
C ILE A 114 7.54 31.57 10.59
N GLU A 115 7.89 30.50 9.90
CA GLU A 115 7.56 30.31 8.52
C GLU A 115 6.31 29.43 8.45
N ILE A 116 5.31 29.86 7.68
CA ILE A 116 4.12 29.08 7.38
C ILE A 116 4.09 28.72 5.90
N GLU A 117 3.90 27.44 5.62
CA GLU A 117 3.72 26.89 4.29
C GLU A 117 2.23 26.81 3.96
N LEU A 118 1.80 27.51 2.92
CA LEU A 118 0.41 27.67 2.54
C LEU A 118 -0.15 26.36 1.94
N ILE A 119 -1.15 25.77 2.59
CA ILE A 119 -1.72 24.47 2.20
C ILE A 119 -2.96 24.65 1.32
N GLY A 120 -3.85 25.54 1.74
CA GLY A 120 -5.18 25.63 1.16
C GLY A 120 -6.01 26.74 1.78
N GLU A 121 -7.28 26.81 1.40
CA GLU A 121 -8.17 27.85 1.87
C GLU A 121 -9.60 27.33 2.16
N PHE A 122 -10.25 27.98 3.11
CA PHE A 122 -11.69 27.95 3.25
C PHE A 122 -12.30 29.14 2.53
N THR A 123 -13.17 28.85 1.57
CA THR A 123 -14.06 29.89 1.01
C THR A 123 -15.05 30.33 2.08
N LYS A 124 -15.16 31.65 2.32
CA LYS A 124 -16.13 32.18 3.27
C LYS A 124 -17.56 31.84 2.81
N PRO A 125 -18.47 31.47 3.73
CA PRO A 125 -19.82 31.05 3.36
C PRO A 125 -20.57 32.21 2.69
N THR A 126 -21.29 31.90 1.61
CA THR A 126 -22.19 32.84 0.93
C THR A 126 -23.64 32.40 1.10
N ILE A 127 -24.60 33.26 0.74
CA ILE A 127 -26.04 32.94 0.77
C ILE A 127 -26.37 31.62 0.05
N ASN A 128 -25.59 31.28 -0.99
CA ASN A 128 -25.85 30.13 -1.87
C ASN A 128 -24.90 28.94 -1.67
N ALA A 129 -23.84 29.07 -0.85
CA ALA A 129 -22.85 28.01 -0.69
C ALA A 129 -22.23 28.02 0.73
N PRO A 130 -22.17 26.86 1.41
CA PRO A 130 -21.47 26.74 2.68
C PRO A 130 -19.95 26.85 2.50
N ALA A 131 -19.24 27.12 3.59
CA ALA A 131 -17.79 27.12 3.59
C ALA A 131 -17.24 25.75 3.16
N ARG A 132 -16.29 25.75 2.23
CA ARG A 132 -15.66 24.53 1.72
C ARG A 132 -14.15 24.72 1.65
N PHE A 133 -13.42 23.73 2.16
CA PHE A 133 -11.98 23.66 2.02
C PHE A 133 -11.61 23.33 0.57
N ARG A 134 -10.58 24.00 0.06
CA ARG A 134 -9.93 23.69 -1.20
C ARG A 134 -8.42 23.65 -0.97
N ARG A 135 -7.76 22.73 -1.64
CA ARG A 135 -6.30 22.70 -1.69
C ARG A 135 -5.79 23.80 -2.61
N GLY A 136 -4.64 24.36 -2.25
CA GLY A 136 -4.10 25.53 -2.91
C GLY A 136 -4.81 26.81 -2.48
N VAL A 137 -4.15 27.93 -2.74
CA VAL A 137 -4.59 29.26 -2.32
C VAL A 137 -4.95 30.08 -3.54
N SER A 138 -6.15 30.68 -3.54
CA SER A 138 -6.58 31.56 -4.64
C SER A 138 -6.29 33.03 -4.36
N ALA A 139 -6.30 33.42 -3.08
CA ALA A 139 -5.92 34.74 -2.61
C ALA A 139 -4.78 34.61 -1.59
N TYR A 140 -3.59 35.11 -1.94
CA TYR A 140 -2.44 35.06 -1.05
C TYR A 140 -2.63 36.05 0.11
N PRO A 141 -2.14 35.71 1.32
CA PRO A 141 -2.00 36.69 2.40
C PRO A 141 -1.19 37.91 1.95
N THR A 142 -1.43 39.04 2.61
CA THR A 142 -0.75 40.31 2.39
C THR A 142 0.00 40.75 3.64
N LEU A 143 0.93 41.70 3.48
CA LEU A 143 1.73 42.21 4.58
C LEU A 143 0.84 42.91 5.61
N GLY A 144 1.00 42.54 6.87
CA GLY A 144 0.20 43.04 7.99
C GLY A 144 -1.04 42.21 8.32
N ASP A 145 -1.38 41.19 7.52
CA ASP A 145 -2.52 40.32 7.84
C ASP A 145 -2.30 39.57 9.15
N ASN A 146 -3.36 39.51 9.95
CA ASN A 146 -3.32 38.86 11.27
C ASN A 146 -3.35 37.34 11.12
N VAL A 147 -2.51 36.67 11.90
CA VAL A 147 -2.38 35.22 11.93
C VAL A 147 -2.91 34.67 13.25
N HIS A 148 -3.69 33.60 13.18
CA HIS A 148 -4.32 32.96 14.33
C HIS A 148 -4.08 31.45 14.30
N VAL A 149 -4.09 30.79 15.46
CA VAL A 149 -4.13 29.32 15.49
C VAL A 149 -5.45 28.84 14.90
N ALA A 150 -5.41 27.81 14.05
CA ALA A 150 -6.62 27.21 13.50
C ALA A 150 -7.49 26.63 14.63
N THR A 151 -8.79 26.92 14.57
CA THR A 151 -9.75 26.46 15.56
C THR A 151 -10.12 25.00 15.36
N ARG A 152 -10.64 24.37 16.43
CA ARG A 152 -11.16 23.00 16.33
C ARG A 152 -12.22 22.85 15.25
N ASP A 153 -13.08 23.84 15.05
CA ASP A 153 -14.14 23.79 14.03
C ASP A 153 -13.57 23.87 12.60
N GLU A 154 -12.58 24.72 12.36
CA GLU A 154 -11.86 24.78 11.07
C GLU A 154 -11.12 23.48 10.77
N LEU A 155 -10.43 22.93 11.78
CA LEU A 155 -9.72 21.67 11.67
C LEU A 155 -10.71 20.53 11.43
N THR A 156 -11.80 20.46 12.21
CA THR A 156 -12.86 19.47 12.00
C THR A 156 -13.48 19.60 10.62
N ALA A 157 -13.76 20.82 10.15
CA ALA A 157 -14.27 21.05 8.81
C ALA A 157 -13.28 20.58 7.72
N LEU A 158 -11.98 20.78 7.93
CA LEU A 158 -10.94 20.36 7.00
C LEU A 158 -10.85 18.83 6.90
N PHE A 159 -10.94 18.13 8.03
CA PHE A 159 -10.94 16.66 8.07
C PHE A 159 -12.32 16.06 7.71
N ALA A 160 -13.40 16.82 7.80
CA ALA A 160 -14.76 16.39 7.41
C ALA A 160 -15.02 16.43 5.90
N VAL A 161 -14.15 17.07 5.10
CA VAL A 161 -14.34 17.30 3.65
C VAL A 161 -14.42 16.02 2.82
N ASN A 162 -14.01 14.87 3.35
CA ASN A 162 -13.97 13.61 2.59
C ASN A 162 -15.24 12.73 2.70
N GLY A 163 -16.34 13.24 3.26
CA GLY A 163 -17.67 12.65 3.07
C GLY A 163 -17.81 11.18 3.49
N ALA A 164 -18.67 10.44 2.78
CA ALA A 164 -18.99 9.03 3.10
C ALA A 164 -17.88 8.01 2.74
N ALA A 165 -16.83 8.44 2.04
CA ALA A 165 -15.74 7.58 1.57
C ALA A 165 -14.50 7.63 2.48
N SER A 166 -14.56 8.35 3.60
CA SER A 166 -13.43 8.46 4.53
C SER A 166 -13.48 7.50 5.71
N VAL A 167 -12.30 7.05 6.14
CA VAL A 167 -12.12 6.22 7.33
C VAL A 167 -11.15 6.90 8.29
N ARG A 168 -11.39 6.77 9.59
CA ARG A 168 -10.47 7.24 10.63
C ARG A 168 -9.35 6.21 10.80
N VAL A 169 -8.12 6.69 10.92
CA VAL A 169 -6.93 5.85 11.08
C VAL A 169 -6.09 6.22 12.31
N GLY A 170 -6.42 7.33 12.97
CA GLY A 170 -5.65 7.84 14.08
C GLY A 170 -6.07 9.23 14.51
N VAL A 171 -5.10 9.98 15.02
CA VAL A 171 -5.25 11.38 15.43
C VAL A 171 -4.09 12.23 14.91
N VAL A 172 -4.32 13.53 14.74
CA VAL A 172 -3.24 14.49 14.47
C VAL A 172 -2.34 14.56 15.71
N LYS A 173 -1.01 14.59 15.52
CA LYS A 173 -0.07 14.51 16.65
C LYS A 173 -0.06 15.78 17.50
N GLN A 174 -0.18 16.93 16.85
CA GLN A 174 -0.18 18.24 17.51
C GLN A 174 -1.45 18.45 18.35
N ASP A 175 -2.59 17.89 17.91
CA ASP A 175 -3.85 17.94 18.65
C ASP A 175 -4.61 16.61 18.48
N ALA A 176 -4.58 15.81 19.55
CA ALA A 176 -5.20 14.48 19.59
C ALA A 176 -6.75 14.53 19.55
N SER A 177 -7.37 15.71 19.68
CA SER A 177 -8.81 15.87 19.54
C SER A 177 -9.29 15.83 18.08
N ILE A 178 -8.35 15.93 17.13
CA ILE A 178 -8.60 15.95 15.69
C ILE A 178 -8.39 14.53 15.13
N PRO A 179 -9.42 13.91 14.52
CA PRO A 179 -9.27 12.61 13.91
C PRO A 179 -8.43 12.70 12.63
N ALA A 180 -7.43 11.84 12.52
CA ALA A 180 -6.74 11.62 11.25
C ALA A 180 -7.61 10.71 10.39
N THR A 181 -8.03 11.21 9.22
CA THR A 181 -8.90 10.49 8.29
C THR A 181 -8.26 10.36 6.92
N VAL A 182 -8.53 9.26 6.25
CA VAL A 182 -8.04 8.94 4.91
C VAL A 182 -9.24 8.75 3.98
N ASN A 183 -9.15 9.24 2.75
CA ASN A 183 -10.14 9.01 1.70
C ASN A 183 -9.83 7.68 1.01
N VAL A 184 -10.78 6.74 1.08
CA VAL A 184 -10.63 5.38 0.52
C VAL A 184 -10.48 5.41 -0.99
N ASP A 185 -11.29 6.19 -1.71
CA ASP A 185 -11.20 6.24 -3.17
C ASP A 185 -9.84 6.77 -3.63
N GLU A 186 -9.29 7.79 -2.96
CA GLU A 186 -7.99 8.35 -3.34
C GLU A 186 -6.81 7.42 -3.03
N ILE A 187 -6.80 6.72 -1.89
CA ILE A 187 -5.70 5.79 -1.55
C ILE A 187 -5.70 4.50 -2.37
N PHE A 188 -6.86 4.03 -2.82
CA PHE A 188 -6.94 2.84 -3.67
C PHE A 188 -6.86 3.18 -5.16
N SER A 189 -7.40 4.32 -5.62
CA SER A 189 -7.33 4.67 -7.05
C SER A 189 -5.96 5.18 -7.51
N ARG A 190 -5.06 5.57 -6.58
CA ARG A 190 -3.78 6.22 -6.92
C ARG A 190 -2.58 5.66 -6.16
N HIS A 191 -2.66 4.40 -5.76
CA HIS A 191 -1.60 3.67 -5.06
C HIS A 191 -1.21 4.30 -3.71
N CYS A 192 -0.62 3.50 -2.83
CA CYS A 192 -0.26 3.91 -1.48
C CYS A 192 1.10 3.36 -1.10
N ALA A 193 1.92 4.15 -0.41
CA ALA A 193 3.19 3.71 0.14
C ALA A 193 3.25 3.90 1.66
N VAL A 194 3.76 2.89 2.37
CA VAL A 194 4.10 2.97 3.80
C VAL A 194 5.62 2.78 3.93
N LEU A 195 6.32 3.84 4.32
CA LEU A 195 7.78 3.88 4.28
C LEU A 195 8.35 4.09 5.68
N GLY A 196 9.38 3.34 6.06
CA GLY A 196 9.97 3.47 7.38
C GLY A 196 10.98 2.39 7.73
N THR A 197 11.89 2.66 8.66
CA THR A 197 12.89 1.69 9.10
C THR A 197 12.25 0.46 9.75
N THR A 198 13.04 -0.61 9.91
CA THR A 198 12.63 -1.78 10.69
C THR A 198 12.24 -1.36 12.11
N GLY A 199 11.11 -1.87 12.61
CA GLY A 199 10.57 -1.51 13.91
C GLY A 199 9.89 -0.13 14.00
N ALA A 200 9.73 0.62 12.90
CA ALA A 200 8.95 1.86 12.90
C ALA A 200 7.43 1.61 13.02
N GLY A 201 6.97 0.39 12.73
CA GLY A 201 5.56 -0.01 12.77
C GLY A 201 4.87 -0.07 11.40
N LYS A 202 5.61 -0.30 10.30
CA LYS A 202 5.06 -0.39 8.93
C LYS A 202 3.93 -1.42 8.83
N SER A 203 4.18 -2.66 9.24
CA SER A 203 3.21 -3.74 9.14
C SER A 203 1.97 -3.43 9.99
N CYS A 204 2.15 -2.84 11.18
CA CYS A 204 1.05 -2.38 12.02
C CYS A 204 0.24 -1.26 11.36
N ALA A 205 0.91 -0.28 10.74
CA ALA A 205 0.23 0.80 10.02
C ALA A 205 -0.56 0.26 8.83
N MET A 206 0.02 -0.66 8.05
CA MET A 206 -0.64 -1.32 6.93
C MET A 206 -1.88 -2.11 7.39
N ALA A 207 -1.72 -2.99 8.40
CA ALA A 207 -2.84 -3.76 8.97
C ALA A 207 -3.94 -2.84 9.50
N LEU A 208 -3.59 -1.74 10.18
CA LEU A 208 -4.56 -0.77 10.66
C LEU A 208 -5.31 -0.09 9.52
N LEU A 209 -4.60 0.42 8.52
CA LEU A 209 -5.20 1.10 7.37
C LEU A 209 -6.21 0.19 6.66
N LEU A 210 -5.80 -1.05 6.37
CA LEU A 210 -6.66 -2.03 5.72
C LEU A 210 -7.86 -2.43 6.59
N ARG A 211 -7.67 -2.62 7.90
CA ARG A 211 -8.78 -2.91 8.82
C ARG A 211 -9.77 -1.75 8.93
N ALA A 212 -9.30 -0.51 9.00
CA ALA A 212 -10.15 0.68 9.04
C ALA A 212 -11.03 0.78 7.78
N VAL A 213 -10.48 0.40 6.62
CA VAL A 213 -11.22 0.28 5.36
C VAL A 213 -12.25 -0.83 5.44
N LEU A 214 -11.85 -2.05 5.83
CA LEU A 214 -12.73 -3.22 5.88
C LEU A 214 -13.90 -3.08 6.86
N GLN A 215 -13.72 -2.35 7.97
CA GLN A 215 -14.80 -2.04 8.91
C GLN A 215 -15.95 -1.25 8.25
N ARG A 216 -15.64 -0.45 7.23
CA ARG A 216 -16.62 0.35 6.48
C ARG A 216 -17.00 -0.26 5.14
N PHE A 217 -16.08 -0.99 4.52
CA PHE A 217 -16.19 -1.59 3.19
C PHE A 217 -15.85 -3.08 3.26
N PRO A 218 -16.73 -3.92 3.84
CA PRO A 218 -16.45 -5.34 4.09
C PRO A 218 -16.38 -6.20 2.83
N HIS A 219 -16.70 -5.63 1.66
CA HIS A 219 -16.65 -6.31 0.37
C HIS A 219 -15.44 -5.90 -0.48
N ALA A 220 -14.41 -5.32 0.12
CA ALA A 220 -13.15 -5.05 -0.58
C ALA A 220 -12.45 -6.37 -0.95
N HIS A 221 -11.61 -6.32 -1.98
CA HIS A 221 -10.79 -7.46 -2.43
C HIS A 221 -9.32 -7.12 -2.21
N ILE A 222 -8.70 -7.71 -1.19
CA ILE A 222 -7.32 -7.39 -0.78
C ILE A 222 -6.45 -8.64 -0.88
N VAL A 223 -5.29 -8.52 -1.52
CA VAL A 223 -4.26 -9.55 -1.58
C VAL A 223 -3.00 -9.00 -0.94
N ILE A 224 -2.45 -9.72 0.05
CA ILE A 224 -1.23 -9.36 0.76
C ILE A 224 -0.15 -10.38 0.44
N LEU A 225 0.97 -9.90 -0.10
CA LEU A 225 2.18 -10.68 -0.30
C LEU A 225 3.07 -10.48 0.94
N ASP A 226 3.18 -11.52 1.75
CA ASP A 226 3.75 -11.46 3.10
C ASP A 226 5.09 -12.25 3.17
N PRO A 227 6.24 -11.60 2.91
CA PRO A 227 7.56 -12.23 2.92
C PRO A 227 8.00 -12.71 4.30
N HIS A 228 7.38 -12.19 5.36
CA HIS A 228 7.78 -12.48 6.73
C HIS A 228 6.76 -13.34 7.47
N ASN A 229 5.55 -13.55 6.95
CA ASN A 229 4.44 -14.27 7.60
C ASN A 229 3.91 -13.53 8.85
N GLU A 230 3.83 -12.20 8.78
CA GLU A 230 3.38 -11.32 9.87
C GLU A 230 1.84 -11.23 9.97
N TYR A 231 1.11 -11.41 8.87
CA TYR A 231 -0.29 -10.97 8.76
C TYR A 231 -1.36 -12.04 9.02
N SER A 232 -1.00 -13.31 9.22
CA SER A 232 -1.97 -14.42 9.32
C SER A 232 -3.07 -14.25 10.38
N LYS A 233 -2.80 -13.52 11.46
CA LYS A 233 -3.78 -13.23 12.52
C LYS A 233 -4.41 -11.85 12.43
N SER A 234 -3.84 -10.95 11.62
CA SER A 234 -4.18 -9.52 11.59
C SER A 234 -5.63 -9.24 11.17
N PHE A 235 -6.31 -10.17 10.52
CA PHE A 235 -7.66 -10.00 9.98
C PHE A 235 -8.71 -10.98 10.54
N GLY A 236 -8.33 -11.86 11.48
CA GLY A 236 -9.23 -12.87 12.05
C GLY A 236 -9.92 -13.72 10.97
N ASP A 237 -11.21 -14.00 11.16
CA ASP A 237 -12.03 -14.79 10.21
C ASP A 237 -12.23 -14.10 8.85
N GLY A 238 -11.80 -12.84 8.70
CA GLY A 238 -11.88 -12.06 7.47
C GLY A 238 -10.74 -12.34 6.47
N ALA A 239 -9.80 -13.22 6.79
CA ALA A 239 -8.70 -13.58 5.89
C ALA A 239 -8.67 -15.08 5.58
N VAL A 240 -8.24 -15.39 4.36
CA VAL A 240 -7.73 -16.72 3.98
C VAL A 240 -6.21 -16.63 3.87
N VAL A 241 -5.52 -17.54 4.55
CA VAL A 241 -4.07 -17.60 4.58
C VAL A 241 -3.59 -18.74 3.68
N PHE A 242 -2.79 -18.37 2.68
CA PHE A 242 -2.12 -19.27 1.77
C PHE A 242 -0.68 -19.47 2.23
N ASP A 243 -0.35 -20.69 2.64
CA ASP A 243 1.00 -21.11 3.02
C ASP A 243 1.60 -22.06 1.97
N PRO A 244 2.89 -22.40 2.02
CA PRO A 244 3.51 -23.30 1.04
C PRO A 244 2.88 -24.70 0.91
N THR A 245 2.04 -25.12 1.86
CA THR A 245 1.39 -26.44 1.87
C THR A 245 0.00 -26.43 1.26
N ASN A 246 -0.71 -25.29 1.30
CA ASN A 246 -2.07 -25.15 0.78
C ASN A 246 -2.16 -24.25 -0.47
N PHE A 247 -1.13 -23.45 -0.75
CA PHE A 247 -1.06 -22.59 -1.92
C PHE A 247 -0.73 -23.43 -3.15
N SER A 248 -1.52 -23.31 -4.21
CA SER A 248 -1.21 -23.94 -5.50
C SER A 248 -1.16 -22.88 -6.59
N LEU A 249 -0.01 -22.79 -7.27
CA LEU A 249 0.20 -21.90 -8.40
C LEU A 249 0.65 -22.72 -9.61
N PRO A 250 -0.29 -23.29 -10.38
CA PRO A 250 0.07 -24.22 -11.44
C PRO A 250 1.02 -23.63 -12.48
N TYR A 251 2.10 -24.34 -12.82
CA TYR A 251 3.14 -23.88 -13.76
C TYR A 251 2.59 -23.45 -15.13
N TRP A 252 1.44 -23.97 -15.55
CA TRP A 252 0.85 -23.65 -16.84
C TRP A 252 0.21 -22.25 -16.89
N MET A 253 0.11 -21.58 -15.75
CA MET A 253 -0.31 -20.19 -15.62
C MET A 253 0.83 -19.18 -15.78
N LEU A 254 2.07 -19.67 -15.75
CA LEU A 254 3.26 -18.84 -15.96
C LEU A 254 3.29 -18.35 -17.42
N THR A 255 3.71 -17.09 -17.57
CA THR A 255 4.19 -16.60 -18.87
C THR A 255 5.50 -17.30 -19.23
N PHE A 256 5.89 -17.21 -20.49
CA PHE A 256 7.14 -17.76 -20.97
C PHE A 256 8.34 -17.18 -20.23
N ASP A 257 8.35 -15.86 -19.99
CA ASP A 257 9.41 -15.19 -19.21
C ASP A 257 9.47 -15.71 -17.75
N GLU A 258 8.31 -15.94 -17.12
CA GLU A 258 8.24 -16.50 -15.76
C GLU A 258 8.70 -17.95 -15.71
N LEU A 259 8.31 -18.77 -16.69
CA LEU A 259 8.74 -20.16 -16.79
C LEU A 259 10.24 -20.27 -17.06
N VAL A 260 10.79 -19.45 -17.95
CA VAL A 260 12.23 -19.42 -18.23
C VAL A 260 12.99 -19.07 -16.95
N GLU A 261 12.54 -18.10 -16.16
CA GLU A 261 13.24 -17.80 -14.91
C GLU A 261 13.23 -18.96 -13.91
N VAL A 262 12.07 -19.61 -13.74
CA VAL A 262 11.96 -20.81 -12.88
C VAL A 262 12.94 -21.90 -13.31
N LEU A 263 13.18 -22.06 -14.62
CA LEU A 263 14.11 -23.06 -15.17
C LEU A 263 15.59 -22.62 -15.10
N TYR A 264 15.87 -21.31 -15.15
CA TYR A 264 17.22 -20.73 -15.23
C TYR A 264 17.52 -19.72 -14.11
N PRO A 265 17.28 -20.03 -12.81
CA PRO A 265 17.50 -19.08 -11.73
C PRO A 265 18.97 -18.67 -11.63
N GLY A 266 19.26 -17.36 -11.75
CA GLY A 266 20.60 -16.79 -11.56
C GLY A 266 21.69 -17.33 -12.51
N ARG A 267 21.30 -17.88 -13.68
CA ARG A 267 22.23 -18.48 -14.66
C ARG A 267 22.22 -17.76 -15.99
N SER A 268 23.30 -17.91 -16.76
CA SER A 268 23.32 -17.49 -18.17
C SER A 268 22.23 -18.23 -18.95
N ARG A 269 21.32 -17.46 -19.53
CA ARG A 269 20.23 -17.95 -20.38
C ARG A 269 20.84 -18.53 -21.66
N ASP A 270 20.74 -19.86 -21.84
CA ASP A 270 21.18 -20.52 -23.08
C ASP A 270 20.12 -20.27 -24.15
N SER A 271 20.48 -19.55 -25.21
CA SER A 271 19.56 -19.15 -26.28
C SER A 271 18.93 -20.35 -26.97
N ASP A 272 19.69 -21.42 -27.16
CA ASP A 272 19.24 -22.60 -27.89
C ASP A 272 18.18 -23.37 -27.08
N GLU A 273 18.39 -23.53 -25.77
CA GLU A 273 17.42 -24.20 -24.90
C GLU A 273 16.10 -23.40 -24.81
N ILE A 274 16.17 -22.08 -24.79
CA ILE A 274 15.00 -21.19 -24.74
C ILE A 274 14.23 -21.23 -26.06
N GLU A 275 14.91 -21.19 -27.20
CA GLU A 275 14.27 -21.28 -28.53
C GLU A 275 13.53 -22.62 -28.68
N ILE A 276 14.18 -23.73 -28.30
CA ILE A 276 13.54 -25.06 -28.29
C ILE A 276 12.29 -25.08 -27.41
N LEU A 277 12.37 -24.49 -26.21
CA LEU A 277 11.22 -24.44 -25.29
C LEU A 277 10.07 -23.62 -25.89
N ALA A 278 10.36 -22.47 -26.51
CA ALA A 278 9.37 -21.60 -27.14
C ALA A 278 8.62 -22.31 -28.27
N ASP A 279 9.30 -23.15 -29.05
CA ASP A 279 8.71 -23.92 -30.15
C ASP A 279 7.82 -25.07 -29.68
N LEU A 280 8.26 -25.81 -28.64
CA LEU A 280 7.58 -27.03 -28.20
C LEU A 280 6.44 -26.78 -27.20
N LEU A 281 6.51 -25.71 -26.42
CA LEU A 281 5.51 -25.41 -25.38
C LEU A 281 4.09 -25.21 -25.93
N PRO A 282 3.85 -24.47 -27.03
CA PRO A 282 2.52 -24.33 -27.62
C PRO A 282 1.96 -25.67 -28.13
N ALA A 283 2.84 -26.57 -28.61
CA ALA A 283 2.42 -27.90 -29.04
C ALA A 283 1.93 -28.75 -27.85
N ALA A 284 2.63 -28.70 -26.70
CA ALA A 284 2.19 -29.36 -25.47
C ALA A 284 0.80 -28.85 -25.02
N LYS A 285 0.58 -27.53 -25.02
CA LYS A 285 -0.70 -26.91 -24.68
C LYS A 285 -1.85 -27.35 -25.60
N ARG A 286 -1.58 -27.49 -26.91
CA ARG A 286 -2.59 -27.96 -27.88
C ARG A 286 -2.99 -29.43 -27.70
N MET A 287 -2.07 -30.29 -27.27
CA MET A 287 -2.35 -31.72 -27.07
C MET A 287 -3.42 -31.95 -25.99
N GLN A 288 -3.37 -31.19 -24.90
CA GLN A 288 -4.34 -31.31 -23.80
C GLN A 288 -5.74 -30.75 -24.16
N MET A 289 -5.80 -29.75 -25.03
CA MET A 289 -7.06 -29.19 -25.56
C MET A 289 -7.79 -30.17 -26.50
N GLY A 290 -7.06 -31.04 -27.21
CA GLY A 290 -7.64 -32.03 -28.13
C GLY A 290 -8.30 -33.23 -27.43
N GLY A 291 -7.92 -33.53 -26.18
CA GLY A 291 -8.43 -34.67 -25.42
C GLY A 291 -9.67 -34.39 -24.55
N SER A 292 -10.03 -33.13 -24.35
CA SER A 292 -11.12 -32.72 -23.43
C SER A 292 -12.43 -32.45 -24.20
N GLY A 293 -13.27 -33.49 -24.28
CA GLY A 293 -14.63 -33.41 -24.82
C GLY A 293 -15.48 -32.33 -24.11
N ARG A 294 -16.37 -31.70 -24.88
CA ARG A 294 -17.28 -30.56 -24.56
C ARG A 294 -16.69 -29.15 -24.50
N ALA A 295 -15.45 -28.91 -24.06
CA ALA A 295 -14.87 -27.55 -24.01
C ALA A 295 -14.34 -27.03 -25.37
N SER A 296 -14.10 -27.94 -26.32
CA SER A 296 -13.57 -27.64 -27.67
C SER A 296 -14.53 -26.85 -28.59
N ARG A 297 -15.84 -26.76 -28.27
CA ARG A 297 -16.84 -26.15 -29.19
C ARG A 297 -17.04 -24.63 -29.04
N LEU A 298 -16.41 -23.99 -28.05
CA LEU A 298 -16.63 -22.58 -27.72
C LEU A 298 -15.43 -21.66 -28.02
N ARG A 299 -14.33 -22.16 -28.59
CA ARG A 299 -13.14 -21.35 -28.88
C ARG A 299 -12.91 -21.19 -30.38
N PRO A 300 -12.82 -19.96 -30.92
CA PRO A 300 -12.42 -19.73 -32.31
C PRO A 300 -10.94 -20.12 -32.48
N ASP A 301 -10.66 -20.91 -33.52
CA ASP A 301 -9.35 -21.30 -34.03
C ASP A 301 -8.30 -21.85 -33.05
N GLY A 302 -8.05 -23.16 -33.11
CA GLY A 302 -6.94 -23.86 -32.44
C GLY A 302 -5.52 -23.39 -32.84
N ASN A 303 -5.42 -22.41 -33.72
CA ASN A 303 -4.17 -21.75 -34.15
C ASN A 303 -3.76 -20.57 -33.24
N SER A 304 -4.54 -20.23 -32.22
CA SER A 304 -4.32 -19.05 -31.36
C SER A 304 -3.54 -19.32 -30.06
N VAL A 305 -3.18 -20.58 -29.76
CA VAL A 305 -2.45 -20.93 -28.53
C VAL A 305 -0.98 -20.54 -28.64
N THR A 306 -0.58 -19.54 -27.86
CA THR A 306 0.80 -19.05 -27.73
C THR A 306 1.50 -19.64 -26.50
N VAL A 307 2.79 -19.34 -26.34
CA VAL A 307 3.57 -19.69 -25.15
C VAL A 307 2.97 -19.11 -23.86
N ASP A 308 2.32 -17.95 -23.92
CA ASP A 308 1.74 -17.26 -22.75
C ASP A 308 0.26 -17.57 -22.52
N THR A 309 -0.39 -18.33 -23.40
CA THR A 309 -1.81 -18.68 -23.19
C THR A 309 -1.93 -19.57 -21.94
N PRO A 310 -2.72 -19.21 -20.90
CA PRO A 310 -2.81 -19.96 -19.65
C PRO A 310 -3.68 -21.22 -19.82
N THR A 311 -3.16 -22.19 -20.57
CA THR A 311 -3.83 -23.45 -20.89
C THR A 311 -3.08 -24.59 -20.20
N PRO A 312 -3.77 -25.45 -19.44
CA PRO A 312 -3.14 -26.59 -18.79
C PRO A 312 -2.47 -27.53 -19.81
N TYR A 313 -1.25 -27.94 -19.51
CA TYR A 313 -0.49 -28.95 -20.24
C TYR A 313 0.27 -29.82 -19.25
N ARG A 314 0.68 -31.04 -19.62
CA ARG A 314 1.46 -31.92 -18.74
C ARG A 314 2.96 -31.78 -19.02
N ILE A 315 3.78 -31.71 -17.96
CA ILE A 315 5.24 -31.80 -18.08
C ILE A 315 5.67 -33.07 -18.81
N SER A 316 5.02 -34.22 -18.56
CA SER A 316 5.33 -35.48 -19.25
C SER A 316 5.15 -35.39 -20.77
N GLU A 317 4.14 -34.64 -21.24
CA GLU A 317 3.90 -34.42 -22.66
C GLU A 317 4.97 -33.52 -23.27
N LEU A 318 5.34 -32.43 -22.57
CA LEU A 318 6.43 -31.56 -22.98
C LEU A 318 7.76 -32.32 -23.07
N LEU A 319 8.08 -33.15 -22.07
CA LEU A 319 9.28 -34.00 -22.09
C LEU A 319 9.24 -35.00 -23.25
N GLY A 320 8.08 -35.60 -23.54
CA GLY A 320 7.90 -36.49 -24.69
C GLY A 320 8.10 -35.80 -26.05
N LEU A 321 7.69 -34.53 -26.17
CA LEU A 321 7.95 -33.73 -27.36
C LEU A 321 9.44 -33.43 -27.54
N ILE A 322 10.15 -33.14 -26.45
CA ILE A 322 11.61 -32.94 -26.46
C ILE A 322 12.32 -34.24 -26.89
N ASP A 323 11.92 -35.39 -26.33
CA ASP A 323 12.49 -36.70 -26.69
C ASP A 323 12.25 -37.05 -28.16
N LYS A 324 11.05 -36.77 -28.68
CA LYS A 324 10.73 -36.95 -30.11
C LYS A 324 11.57 -36.04 -31.01
N ALA A 325 11.78 -34.78 -30.60
CA ALA A 325 12.61 -33.85 -31.34
C ALA A 325 14.07 -34.33 -31.41
N VAL A 326 14.62 -34.84 -30.31
CA VAL A 326 15.97 -35.45 -30.27
C VAL A 326 16.09 -36.63 -31.23
N GLY A 327 15.10 -37.51 -31.27
CA GLY A 327 15.09 -38.69 -32.14
C GLY A 327 14.97 -38.38 -33.64
N GLY A 328 14.48 -37.18 -34.00
CA GLY A 328 14.32 -36.71 -35.37
C GLY A 328 15.46 -35.81 -35.89
N LEU A 329 16.52 -35.60 -35.10
CA LEU A 329 17.67 -34.79 -35.54
C LEU A 329 18.57 -35.62 -36.48
N ASP A 330 18.68 -35.18 -37.74
CA ASP A 330 19.72 -35.66 -38.65
C ASP A 330 21.11 -35.20 -38.17
N GLY A 331 22.17 -35.92 -38.59
CA GLY A 331 23.54 -35.86 -38.06
C GLY A 331 24.29 -34.50 -38.09
N GLY A 332 23.63 -33.40 -38.47
CA GLY A 332 24.18 -32.04 -38.45
C GLY A 332 23.71 -31.13 -37.30
N ARG A 333 22.64 -31.48 -36.56
CA ARG A 333 22.15 -30.69 -35.40
C ARG A 333 22.60 -31.32 -34.09
N THR A 334 23.08 -30.49 -33.14
CA THR A 334 23.53 -30.97 -31.84
C THR A 334 22.33 -31.36 -30.96
N SER A 335 22.31 -32.60 -30.46
CA SER A 335 21.27 -33.05 -29.51
C SER A 335 21.48 -32.55 -28.08
N ALA A 336 22.60 -31.87 -27.82
CA ALA A 336 23.01 -31.44 -26.48
C ALA A 336 22.03 -30.43 -25.83
N PRO A 337 21.57 -29.36 -26.52
CA PRO A 337 20.63 -28.40 -25.91
C PRO A 337 19.31 -29.05 -25.48
N TYR A 338 18.74 -29.91 -26.32
CA TYR A 338 17.52 -30.67 -25.99
C TYR A 338 17.70 -31.54 -24.74
N LYS A 339 18.81 -32.26 -24.62
CA LYS A 339 19.10 -33.12 -23.46
C LYS A 339 19.27 -32.30 -22.18
N ARG A 340 19.92 -31.13 -22.25
CA ARG A 340 20.07 -30.23 -21.10
C ARG A 340 18.74 -29.63 -20.67
N LEU A 341 17.94 -29.13 -21.62
CA LEU A 341 16.61 -28.59 -21.36
C LEU A 341 15.70 -29.65 -20.71
N ARG A 342 15.68 -30.88 -21.26
CA ARG A 342 14.91 -32.00 -20.70
C ARG A 342 15.31 -32.30 -19.26
N ALA A 343 16.61 -32.44 -19.00
CA ALA A 343 17.13 -32.73 -17.66
C ALA A 343 16.76 -31.63 -16.65
N ARG A 344 16.77 -30.37 -17.10
CA ARG A 344 16.43 -29.20 -16.30
C ARG A 344 14.95 -29.15 -15.94
N ILE A 345 14.06 -29.27 -16.93
CA ILE A 345 12.60 -29.31 -16.69
C ILE A 345 12.26 -30.45 -15.74
N TYR A 346 12.86 -31.63 -15.96
CA TYR A 346 12.66 -32.78 -15.09
C TYR A 346 13.12 -32.48 -13.65
N ALA A 347 14.34 -31.97 -13.47
CA ALA A 347 14.90 -31.66 -12.15
C ALA A 347 14.02 -30.66 -11.37
N VAL A 348 13.60 -29.55 -12.01
CA VAL A 348 12.73 -28.55 -11.37
C VAL A 348 11.36 -29.13 -11.03
N SER A 349 10.79 -29.96 -11.91
CA SER A 349 9.48 -30.58 -11.67
C SER A 349 9.46 -31.56 -10.49
N GLN A 350 10.62 -32.12 -10.12
CA GLN A 350 10.77 -33.08 -9.02
C GLN A 350 11.27 -32.42 -7.72
N ASP A 351 11.63 -31.14 -7.76
CA ASP A 351 12.17 -30.43 -6.60
C ASP A 351 11.03 -30.05 -5.64
N ALA A 352 11.12 -30.52 -4.40
CA ALA A 352 10.11 -30.33 -3.37
C ALA A 352 9.79 -28.85 -3.09
N ARG A 353 10.75 -27.95 -3.30
CA ARG A 353 10.57 -26.50 -3.12
C ARG A 353 9.62 -25.88 -4.16
N TYR A 354 9.45 -26.55 -5.29
CA TYR A 354 8.53 -26.14 -6.36
C TYR A 354 7.25 -27.00 -6.39
N SER A 355 7.00 -27.80 -5.34
CA SER A 355 5.83 -28.66 -5.24
C SER A 355 4.50 -27.90 -5.31
N PHE A 356 4.44 -26.65 -4.83
CA PHE A 356 3.26 -25.80 -4.96
C PHE A 356 2.91 -25.45 -6.42
N MET A 357 3.90 -25.52 -7.35
CA MET A 357 3.69 -25.33 -8.80
C MET A 357 3.51 -26.64 -9.57
N PHE A 358 4.31 -27.66 -9.25
CA PHE A 358 4.39 -28.92 -10.02
C PHE A 358 3.77 -30.14 -9.34
N GLY A 359 3.35 -30.04 -8.07
CA GLY A 359 2.96 -31.18 -7.22
C GLY A 359 1.57 -31.76 -7.45
N GLY A 360 0.77 -31.18 -8.34
CA GLY A 360 -0.56 -31.70 -8.66
C GLY A 360 -0.50 -33.06 -9.36
N LEU A 361 -1.08 -34.10 -8.75
CA LEU A 361 -1.20 -35.46 -9.33
C LEU A 361 -1.95 -35.46 -10.67
N THR A 362 -2.89 -34.52 -10.84
CA THR A 362 -3.65 -34.33 -12.07
C THR A 362 -3.60 -32.88 -12.51
N VAL A 363 -3.26 -32.65 -13.78
CA VAL A 363 -3.36 -31.32 -14.41
C VAL A 363 -4.81 -31.07 -14.78
N GLN A 364 -5.47 -30.18 -14.05
CA GLN A 364 -6.84 -29.70 -14.31
C GLN A 364 -6.85 -28.20 -14.56
N ASP A 365 -7.90 -27.71 -15.23
CA ASP A 365 -8.13 -26.27 -15.39
C ASP A 365 -8.78 -25.72 -14.12
N THR A 366 -7.96 -25.22 -13.21
CA THR A 366 -8.37 -24.64 -11.92
C THR A 366 -8.36 -23.11 -11.93
N LEU A 367 -8.23 -22.49 -13.11
CA LEU A 367 -8.03 -21.03 -13.23
C LEU A 367 -9.15 -20.24 -12.54
N LYS A 368 -10.40 -20.66 -12.77
CA LYS A 368 -11.57 -20.00 -12.17
C LYS A 368 -11.51 -20.06 -10.65
N ASP A 369 -11.27 -21.24 -10.08
CA ASP A 369 -11.31 -21.46 -8.64
C ASP A 369 -10.16 -20.72 -7.96
N MET A 370 -8.95 -20.77 -8.55
CA MET A 370 -7.79 -20.03 -8.05
C MET A 370 -8.02 -18.51 -8.10
N LEU A 371 -8.52 -17.95 -9.20
CA LEU A 371 -8.82 -16.51 -9.26
C LEU A 371 -9.91 -16.11 -8.26
N SER A 372 -10.90 -16.98 -8.03
CA SER A 372 -11.98 -16.74 -7.06
C SER A 372 -11.45 -16.73 -5.62
N GLU A 373 -10.59 -17.68 -5.28
CA GLU A 373 -9.94 -17.78 -3.96
C GLU A 373 -8.90 -16.70 -3.73
N LEU A 374 -8.08 -16.38 -4.75
CA LEU A 374 -7.02 -15.38 -4.66
C LEU A 374 -7.60 -13.97 -4.53
N PHE A 375 -8.60 -13.62 -5.33
CA PHE A 375 -9.20 -12.27 -5.33
C PHE A 375 -10.46 -12.16 -4.48
N ARG A 376 -10.87 -13.23 -3.79
CA ARG A 376 -12.03 -13.26 -2.89
C ARG A 376 -13.32 -12.86 -3.60
N ILE A 377 -13.63 -13.55 -4.70
CA ILE A 377 -14.83 -13.31 -5.51
C ILE A 377 -15.65 -14.60 -5.62
N PRO A 378 -16.79 -14.73 -4.92
CA PRO A 378 -17.36 -13.78 -3.96
C PRO A 378 -16.54 -13.65 -2.67
N VAL A 379 -16.82 -12.59 -1.89
CA VAL A 379 -16.08 -12.28 -0.65
C VAL A 379 -16.36 -13.28 0.47
N ASP A 380 -17.63 -13.69 0.62
CA ASP A 380 -18.09 -14.67 1.62
C ASP A 380 -17.58 -14.40 3.06
N GLY A 381 -17.54 -13.13 3.45
CA GLY A 381 -17.06 -12.69 4.77
C GLY A 381 -15.54 -12.66 4.94
N GLN A 382 -14.79 -13.09 3.91
CA GLN A 382 -13.34 -13.18 3.88
C GLN A 382 -12.76 -12.27 2.77
N PRO A 383 -12.66 -10.96 2.99
CA PRO A 383 -12.18 -10.00 1.97
C PRO A 383 -10.67 -10.01 1.72
N VAL A 384 -9.88 -10.71 2.55
CA VAL A 384 -8.40 -10.67 2.49
C VAL A 384 -7.83 -12.03 2.13
N SER A 385 -6.90 -12.05 1.18
CA SER A 385 -6.01 -13.16 0.90
C SER A 385 -4.61 -12.80 1.39
N VAL A 386 -4.04 -13.59 2.31
CA VAL A 386 -2.67 -13.42 2.79
C VAL A 386 -1.83 -14.55 2.20
N ILE A 387 -0.84 -14.23 1.38
CA ILE A 387 0.09 -15.21 0.82
C ILE A 387 1.38 -15.15 1.62
N GLU A 388 1.59 -16.16 2.47
CA GLU A 388 2.79 -16.36 3.24
C GLU A 388 3.92 -16.85 2.33
N LEU A 389 4.93 -15.99 2.16
CA LEU A 389 6.09 -16.26 1.32
C LEU A 389 7.32 -16.62 2.17
N GLY A 390 7.22 -16.50 3.49
CA GLY A 390 8.26 -16.90 4.44
C GLY A 390 8.58 -18.39 4.33
N GLY A 391 9.88 -18.71 4.25
CA GLY A 391 10.38 -20.08 4.09
C GLY A 391 10.48 -20.56 2.64
N LEU A 392 9.96 -19.82 1.66
CA LEU A 392 10.19 -20.12 0.24
C LEU A 392 11.56 -19.61 -0.24
N PRO A 393 12.22 -20.29 -1.20
CA PRO A 393 13.43 -19.78 -1.84
C PRO A 393 13.20 -18.42 -2.51
N ALA A 394 14.21 -17.54 -2.51
CA ALA A 394 14.07 -16.17 -3.01
C ALA A 394 13.60 -16.10 -4.48
N GLU A 395 14.08 -17.03 -5.31
CA GLU A 395 13.72 -17.12 -6.73
C GLU A 395 12.24 -17.50 -6.91
N VAL A 396 11.74 -18.37 -6.04
CA VAL A 396 10.33 -18.79 -6.00
C VAL A 396 9.44 -17.62 -5.58
N VAL A 397 9.82 -16.92 -4.52
CA VAL A 397 9.09 -15.75 -4.01
C VAL A 397 8.92 -14.71 -5.12
N GLN A 398 9.97 -14.42 -5.88
CA GLN A 398 9.90 -13.45 -6.97
C GLN A 398 8.90 -13.88 -8.06
N VAL A 399 8.86 -15.16 -8.42
CA VAL A 399 7.90 -15.70 -9.40
C VAL A 399 6.46 -15.58 -8.88
N VAL A 400 6.20 -15.94 -7.62
CA VAL A 400 4.86 -15.80 -7.03
C VAL A 400 4.39 -14.34 -7.07
N VAL A 401 5.25 -13.40 -6.67
CA VAL A 401 4.96 -11.97 -6.72
C VAL A 401 4.68 -11.51 -8.16
N SER A 402 5.47 -11.95 -9.15
CA SER A 402 5.23 -11.64 -10.56
C SER A 402 3.85 -12.11 -11.01
N VAL A 403 3.55 -13.38 -10.80
CA VAL A 403 2.33 -14.02 -11.30
C VAL A 403 1.10 -13.40 -10.64
N VAL A 404 1.09 -13.24 -9.32
CA VAL A 404 -0.03 -12.63 -8.60
C VAL A 404 -0.25 -11.18 -9.07
N SER A 405 0.82 -10.40 -9.23
CA SER A 405 0.74 -9.03 -9.74
C SER A 405 0.15 -8.97 -11.16
N ARG A 406 0.67 -9.82 -12.05
CA ARG A 406 0.21 -9.90 -13.44
C ARG A 406 -1.25 -10.35 -13.52
N LEU A 407 -1.63 -11.39 -12.77
CA LEU A 407 -3.01 -11.88 -12.74
C LEU A 407 -3.97 -10.82 -12.19
N ALA A 408 -3.57 -10.06 -11.16
CA ALA A 408 -4.39 -8.98 -10.63
C ALA A 408 -4.64 -7.92 -11.71
N PHE A 409 -3.59 -7.53 -12.43
CA PHE A 409 -3.67 -6.58 -13.54
C PHE A 409 -4.56 -7.09 -14.68
N GLU A 410 -4.32 -8.32 -15.15
CA GLU A 410 -5.09 -8.93 -16.24
C GLU A 410 -6.56 -9.11 -15.84
N PHE A 411 -6.84 -9.56 -14.62
CA PHE A 411 -8.20 -9.67 -14.10
C PHE A 411 -8.91 -8.31 -14.08
N GLY A 412 -8.25 -7.26 -13.59
CA GLY A 412 -8.77 -5.89 -13.62
C GLY A 412 -9.07 -5.41 -15.05
N LEU A 413 -8.16 -5.69 -15.98
CA LEU A 413 -8.32 -5.36 -17.40
C LEU A 413 -9.53 -6.07 -18.03
N TRP A 414 -9.62 -7.39 -17.87
CA TRP A 414 -10.70 -8.20 -18.46
C TRP A 414 -12.05 -7.98 -17.78
N SER A 415 -12.06 -7.61 -16.50
CA SER A 415 -13.28 -7.23 -15.78
C SER A 415 -13.69 -5.77 -16.02
N ASN A 416 -12.91 -4.98 -16.76
CA ASN A 416 -13.11 -3.54 -16.96
C ASN A 416 -13.26 -2.78 -15.62
N GLY A 417 -12.46 -3.17 -14.62
CA GLY A 417 -12.47 -2.59 -13.27
C GLY A 417 -13.74 -2.87 -12.45
N ALA A 418 -14.57 -3.84 -12.85
CA ALA A 418 -15.83 -4.13 -12.15
C ALA A 418 -15.65 -4.67 -10.72
N ALA A 419 -14.49 -5.26 -10.42
CA ALA A 419 -14.11 -5.73 -9.09
C ALA A 419 -12.72 -5.18 -8.75
N PRO A 420 -12.63 -4.02 -8.08
CA PRO A 420 -11.35 -3.42 -7.73
C PRO A 420 -10.55 -4.29 -6.77
N ILE A 421 -9.26 -4.48 -7.05
CA ILE A 421 -8.34 -5.29 -6.23
C ILE A 421 -7.28 -4.38 -5.63
N ALA A 422 -6.97 -4.60 -4.36
CA ALA A 422 -5.80 -4.02 -3.71
C ALA A 422 -4.71 -5.05 -3.54
N LEU A 423 -3.59 -4.83 -4.22
CA LEU A 423 -2.39 -5.64 -4.08
C LEU A 423 -1.41 -4.97 -3.11
N VAL A 424 -1.19 -5.60 -1.97
CA VAL A 424 -0.26 -5.17 -0.92
C VAL A 424 1.04 -5.95 -1.06
N VAL A 425 2.15 -5.23 -1.21
CA VAL A 425 3.49 -5.78 -1.40
C VAL A 425 4.41 -5.26 -0.29
N GLU A 426 4.66 -6.10 0.70
CA GLU A 426 5.68 -5.87 1.73
C GLU A 426 7.09 -6.00 1.15
N ASP A 427 8.07 -5.34 1.77
CA ASP A 427 9.47 -5.29 1.31
C ASP A 427 9.62 -5.04 -0.21
N ALA A 428 8.85 -4.10 -0.77
CA ALA A 428 8.74 -3.90 -2.23
C ALA A 428 10.07 -3.68 -2.96
N HIS A 429 11.10 -3.13 -2.28
CA HIS A 429 12.46 -2.96 -2.80
C HIS A 429 13.11 -4.28 -3.25
N ARG A 430 12.73 -5.43 -2.66
CA ARG A 430 13.21 -6.76 -3.07
C ARG A 430 12.69 -7.23 -4.43
N TYR A 431 11.57 -6.67 -4.86
CA TYR A 431 10.80 -7.13 -6.02
C TYR A 431 10.84 -6.15 -7.18
N ALA A 432 11.01 -4.87 -6.88
CA ALA A 432 11.16 -3.82 -7.86
C ALA A 432 12.36 -2.93 -7.47
N PRO A 433 13.59 -3.42 -7.62
CA PRO A 433 14.78 -2.65 -7.27
C PRO A 433 14.97 -1.45 -8.20
N ALA A 434 15.65 -0.42 -7.70
CA ALA A 434 16.01 0.77 -8.47
C ALA A 434 16.95 0.45 -9.64
N ASN A 435 17.88 -0.50 -9.45
CA ASN A 435 18.74 -1.01 -10.50
C ASN A 435 17.99 -2.04 -11.37
N PRO A 436 17.80 -1.78 -12.68
CA PRO A 436 17.12 -2.71 -13.60
C PRO A 436 17.78 -4.08 -13.73
N ASP A 437 19.09 -4.17 -13.46
CA ASP A 437 19.88 -5.40 -13.56
C ASP A 437 19.81 -6.24 -12.27
N GLU A 438 19.20 -5.69 -11.20
CA GLU A 438 18.96 -6.40 -9.95
C GLU A 438 17.55 -7.00 -9.92
N GLY A 439 17.40 -8.13 -9.23
CA GLY A 439 16.12 -8.80 -9.03
C GLY A 439 15.51 -9.42 -10.28
N PHE A 440 14.22 -9.76 -10.19
CA PHE A 440 13.49 -10.44 -11.26
C PHE A 440 12.76 -9.45 -12.16
N GLY A 441 13.26 -9.32 -13.39
CA GLY A 441 12.76 -8.35 -14.39
C GLY A 441 11.23 -8.40 -14.61
N PRO A 442 10.61 -9.57 -14.84
CA PRO A 442 9.15 -9.73 -14.92
C PRO A 442 8.37 -9.22 -13.70
N THR A 443 8.86 -9.43 -12.47
CA THR A 443 8.21 -8.87 -11.27
C THR A 443 8.24 -7.36 -11.29
N ARG A 444 9.41 -6.76 -11.50
CA ARG A 444 9.56 -5.30 -11.59
C ARG A 444 8.66 -4.73 -12.68
N LYS A 445 8.65 -5.35 -13.87
CA LYS A 445 7.78 -4.95 -14.99
C LYS A 445 6.30 -5.00 -14.60
N SER A 446 5.86 -6.06 -13.93
CA SER A 446 4.46 -6.22 -13.51
C SER A 446 4.05 -5.17 -12.47
N LEU A 447 4.88 -4.95 -11.45
CA LEU A 447 4.62 -3.92 -10.43
C LEU A 447 4.62 -2.51 -11.02
N THR A 448 5.60 -2.17 -11.87
CA THR A 448 5.66 -0.88 -12.56
C THR A 448 4.49 -0.68 -13.52
N ARG A 449 4.00 -1.75 -14.16
CA ARG A 449 2.79 -1.68 -15.00
C ARG A 449 1.55 -1.38 -14.17
N ILE A 450 1.37 -2.04 -13.01
CA ILE A 450 0.28 -1.71 -12.08
C ILE A 450 0.40 -0.25 -11.63
N ALA A 451 1.59 0.21 -11.25
CA ALA A 451 1.80 1.58 -10.82
C ALA A 451 1.43 2.63 -11.90
N LYS A 452 1.65 2.33 -13.19
CA LYS A 452 1.33 3.24 -14.31
C LYS A 452 -0.11 3.15 -14.80
N GLU A 453 -0.68 1.95 -14.81
CA GLU A 453 -1.93 1.64 -15.53
C GLU A 453 -3.04 1.09 -14.61
N GLY A 454 -2.72 0.68 -13.39
CA GLY A 454 -3.62 0.01 -12.44
C GLY A 454 -4.86 0.83 -12.10
N ARG A 455 -4.73 2.16 -12.05
CA ARG A 455 -5.87 3.08 -11.87
C ARG A 455 -6.98 2.87 -12.91
N LYS A 456 -6.63 2.57 -14.17
CA LYS A 456 -7.60 2.36 -15.25
C LYS A 456 -8.26 0.98 -15.18
N THR A 457 -7.55 -0.01 -14.65
CA THR A 457 -8.00 -1.40 -14.55
C THR A 457 -8.63 -1.74 -13.20
N GLY A 458 -8.67 -0.79 -12.25
CA GLY A 458 -9.21 -1.02 -10.92
C GLY A 458 -8.26 -1.78 -9.99
N VAL A 459 -6.95 -1.76 -10.26
CA VAL A 459 -5.94 -2.43 -9.43
C VAL A 459 -5.11 -1.39 -8.67
N ALA A 460 -5.31 -1.35 -7.36
CA ALA A 460 -4.52 -0.55 -6.44
C ALA A 460 -3.22 -1.28 -6.08
N LEU A 461 -2.13 -0.53 -5.95
CA LEU A 461 -0.84 -1.05 -5.49
C LEU A 461 -0.54 -0.37 -4.15
N TRP A 462 -0.33 -1.19 -3.13
CA TRP A 462 0.05 -0.75 -1.80
C TRP A 462 1.42 -1.33 -1.52
N ILE A 463 2.42 -0.47 -1.29
CA ILE A 463 3.78 -0.92 -1.02
C ILE A 463 4.18 -0.59 0.41
N ALA A 464 4.97 -1.48 1.01
CA ALA A 464 5.73 -1.17 2.19
C ALA A 464 7.22 -1.36 1.93
N SER A 465 8.05 -0.42 2.37
CA SER A 465 9.51 -0.51 2.20
C SER A 465 10.28 0.28 3.26
N GLN A 466 11.44 -0.24 3.62
CA GLN A 466 12.43 0.34 4.53
C GLN A 466 13.54 1.11 3.80
N ARG A 467 13.67 0.90 2.49
CA ARG A 467 14.70 1.48 1.63
C ARG A 467 14.06 2.13 0.41
N PRO A 468 13.53 3.37 0.52
CA PRO A 468 13.05 4.12 -0.63
C PRO A 468 14.09 4.26 -1.75
N THR A 469 15.38 4.36 -1.40
CA THR A 469 16.49 4.45 -2.38
C THR A 469 16.69 3.20 -3.22
N GLU A 470 16.36 2.03 -2.68
CA GLU A 470 16.52 0.75 -3.35
C GLU A 470 15.29 0.37 -4.19
N LEU A 471 14.21 1.14 -4.13
CA LEU A 471 12.95 0.89 -4.87
C LEU A 471 12.94 1.62 -6.22
N ASP A 472 12.31 1.01 -7.25
CA ASP A 472 12.07 1.64 -8.56
C ASP A 472 11.40 3.03 -8.37
N PRO A 473 12.08 4.13 -8.77
CA PRO A 473 11.56 5.49 -8.57
C PRO A 473 10.22 5.73 -9.26
N THR A 474 9.92 4.97 -10.31
CA THR A 474 8.63 5.04 -11.00
C THR A 474 7.51 4.57 -10.08
N ILE A 475 7.70 3.46 -9.36
CA ILE A 475 6.65 2.96 -8.46
C ILE A 475 6.42 3.97 -7.32
N LEU A 476 7.51 4.47 -6.74
CA LEU A 476 7.41 5.44 -5.64
C LEU A 476 6.73 6.74 -6.08
N SER A 477 7.08 7.29 -7.24
CA SER A 477 6.46 8.52 -7.78
C SER A 477 5.00 8.35 -8.22
N GLN A 478 4.55 7.12 -8.50
CA GLN A 478 3.14 6.84 -8.76
C GLN A 478 2.32 6.62 -7.48
N CYS A 479 2.96 6.46 -6.32
CA CYS A 479 2.26 6.37 -5.03
C CYS A 479 1.80 7.76 -4.57
N ASN A 480 0.56 8.11 -4.89
CA ASN A 480 0.05 9.46 -4.64
C ASN A 480 -0.38 9.69 -3.18
N THR A 481 -0.37 8.66 -2.35
CA THR A 481 -0.50 8.79 -0.89
C THR A 481 0.66 8.06 -0.23
N ILE A 482 1.39 8.76 0.64
CA ILE A 482 2.54 8.21 1.35
C ILE A 482 2.37 8.44 2.84
N PHE A 483 2.54 7.35 3.60
CA PHE A 483 2.68 7.38 5.06
C PHE A 483 4.15 7.16 5.40
N ALA A 484 4.85 8.27 5.60
CA ALA A 484 6.27 8.28 5.91
C ALA A 484 6.48 8.19 7.43
N MET A 485 6.84 7.01 7.90
CA MET A 485 7.24 6.73 9.28
C MET A 485 8.71 7.08 9.49
N ARG A 486 9.25 6.76 10.68
CA ARG A 486 10.65 7.07 11.01
C ARG A 486 11.63 6.53 9.96
N LEU A 487 12.41 7.44 9.37
CA LEU A 487 13.52 7.17 8.47
C LEU A 487 14.78 7.85 9.01
N ALA A 488 15.80 7.07 9.34
CA ALA A 488 17.04 7.58 9.91
C ALA A 488 18.10 7.92 8.86
N ASN A 489 18.17 7.15 7.77
CA ASN A 489 19.17 7.33 6.72
C ASN A 489 18.85 8.57 5.88
N GLN A 490 19.85 9.44 5.67
CA GLN A 490 19.71 10.67 4.89
C GLN A 490 19.34 10.39 3.43
N ALA A 491 19.98 9.40 2.79
CA ALA A 491 19.71 9.08 1.39
C ALA A 491 18.26 8.62 1.18
N ASP A 492 17.72 7.85 2.13
CA ASP A 492 16.33 7.40 2.11
C ASP A 492 15.34 8.56 2.34
N GLN A 493 15.71 9.54 3.17
CA GLN A 493 14.92 10.76 3.33
C GLN A 493 14.93 11.61 2.05
N ASP A 494 16.08 11.75 1.39
CA ASP A 494 16.21 12.55 0.17
C ASP A 494 15.45 11.91 -1.01
N ALA A 495 15.51 10.59 -1.15
CA ALA A 495 14.71 9.85 -2.13
C ALA A 495 13.20 10.05 -1.91
N LEU A 496 12.76 10.05 -0.65
CA LEU A 496 11.37 10.35 -0.31
C LEU A 496 11.00 11.81 -0.61
N ARG A 497 11.85 12.78 -0.26
CA ARG A 497 11.62 14.21 -0.58
C ARG A 497 11.47 14.43 -2.09
N ALA A 498 12.28 13.73 -2.90
CA ALA A 498 12.19 13.80 -4.35
C ALA A 498 10.90 13.19 -4.94
N ALA A 499 10.22 12.30 -4.20
CA ALA A 499 9.00 11.63 -4.64
C ALA A 499 7.70 12.33 -4.19
N VAL A 500 7.79 13.29 -3.26
CA VAL A 500 6.63 14.00 -2.69
C VAL A 500 6.58 15.43 -3.26
N PRO A 501 5.39 16.01 -3.48
CA PRO A 501 5.28 17.42 -3.88
C PRO A 501 5.93 18.38 -2.88
N ASP A 502 6.54 19.47 -3.38
CA ASP A 502 7.31 20.44 -2.59
C ASP A 502 6.58 20.93 -1.32
N ALA A 503 5.25 21.11 -1.40
CA ALA A 503 4.37 21.57 -0.33
C ALA A 503 4.37 20.71 0.96
N SER A 504 5.10 19.59 0.96
CA SER A 504 5.20 18.65 2.09
C SER A 504 6.64 18.38 2.54
N THR A 505 7.63 18.93 1.83
CA THR A 505 9.06 18.64 2.06
C THR A 505 9.52 19.14 3.43
N SER A 506 8.98 20.26 3.89
CA SER A 506 9.29 20.85 5.20
C SER A 506 8.95 19.90 6.35
N LEU A 507 7.80 19.22 6.28
CA LEU A 507 7.39 18.23 7.29
C LEU A 507 8.34 17.04 7.35
N LEU A 508 8.87 16.60 6.21
CA LEU A 508 9.78 15.46 6.11
C LEU A 508 11.12 15.70 6.82
N SER A 509 11.44 16.93 7.23
CA SER A 509 12.57 17.21 8.12
C SER A 509 12.44 16.52 9.50
N CYS A 510 11.21 16.19 9.92
CA CYS A 510 10.94 15.55 11.21
C CYS A 510 11.03 14.02 11.18
N LEU A 511 11.28 13.39 10.03
CA LEU A 511 11.31 11.93 9.90
C LEU A 511 12.21 11.23 10.92
N PRO A 512 13.43 11.72 11.25
CA PRO A 512 14.30 11.04 12.21
C PRO A 512 13.76 11.04 13.65
N SER A 513 12.91 12.01 14.00
CA SER A 513 12.39 12.21 15.36
C SER A 513 10.99 11.62 15.59
N LEU A 514 10.41 10.95 14.59
CA LEU A 514 9.10 10.31 14.72
C LEU A 514 9.14 9.15 15.74
N GLY A 515 8.10 9.08 16.58
CA GLY A 515 7.89 7.98 17.51
C GLY A 515 7.33 6.73 16.84
N LEU A 516 7.22 5.64 17.62
CA LEU A 516 6.55 4.42 17.17
C LEU A 516 5.08 4.69 16.84
N GLY A 517 4.61 4.22 15.68
CA GLY A 517 3.22 4.43 15.25
C GLY A 517 2.90 5.87 14.82
N GLU A 518 3.92 6.72 14.68
CA GLU A 518 3.79 8.05 14.08
C GLU A 518 4.20 8.03 12.62
N ALA A 519 3.52 8.84 11.81
CA ALA A 519 3.81 9.01 10.40
C ALA A 519 3.54 10.45 9.97
N ILE A 520 4.29 10.91 8.97
CA ILE A 520 3.93 12.06 8.15
C ILE A 520 3.10 11.52 7.00
N ALA A 521 1.82 11.90 6.95
CA ALA A 521 0.91 11.48 5.92
C ALA A 521 0.79 12.59 4.86
N VAL A 522 1.07 12.26 3.61
CA VAL A 522 1.10 13.21 2.47
C VAL A 522 0.37 12.62 1.27
N GLY A 523 -0.15 13.49 0.40
CA GLY A 523 -0.76 13.07 -0.86
C GLY A 523 -2.27 13.29 -0.96
N GLU A 524 -2.91 12.74 -2.00
CA GLU A 524 -4.36 12.93 -2.26
C GLU A 524 -5.28 12.17 -1.30
N GLY A 525 -4.79 11.08 -0.68
CA GLY A 525 -5.55 10.30 0.29
C GLY A 525 -5.82 10.98 1.63
N VAL A 526 -5.08 12.05 1.96
CA VAL A 526 -5.18 12.77 3.24
C VAL A 526 -5.57 14.21 2.99
N PRO A 527 -6.41 14.88 3.79
CA PRO A 527 -6.90 16.23 3.45
C PRO A 527 -5.77 17.24 3.25
N MET A 528 -4.71 17.14 4.05
CA MET A 528 -3.47 17.90 3.92
C MET A 528 -2.28 17.11 4.48
N PRO A 529 -1.04 17.50 4.12
CA PRO A 529 0.17 17.01 4.77
C PRO A 529 0.11 17.22 6.28
N THR A 530 0.23 16.15 7.06
CA THR A 530 0.15 16.26 8.52
C THR A 530 0.87 15.13 9.24
N ARG A 531 1.34 15.41 10.46
CA ARG A 531 1.91 14.40 11.35
C ARG A 531 0.78 13.72 12.11
N ILE A 532 0.63 12.42 11.89
CA ILE A 532 -0.40 11.60 12.53
C ILE A 532 0.23 10.60 13.48
N ARG A 533 -0.57 10.17 14.46
CA ARG A 533 -0.34 8.95 15.23
C ARG A 533 -1.47 7.99 14.93
N PHE A 534 -1.12 6.81 14.44
CA PHE A 534 -2.10 5.76 14.18
C PHE A 534 -2.80 5.32 15.46
N ASP A 535 -4.06 4.91 15.35
CA ASP A 535 -4.76 4.26 16.45
C ASP A 535 -4.05 2.94 16.82
N ALA A 536 -4.23 2.44 18.04
CA ALA A 536 -3.66 1.15 18.42
C ALA A 536 -4.48 0.00 17.83
N LEU A 537 -3.80 -1.00 17.27
CA LEU A 537 -4.44 -2.27 16.92
C LEU A 537 -4.77 -3.05 18.20
N PRO A 538 -5.90 -3.79 18.24
CA PRO A 538 -6.14 -4.73 19.31
C PRO A 538 -5.08 -5.84 19.26
N PRO A 539 -4.67 -6.42 20.41
CA PRO A 539 -3.53 -7.35 20.49
C PRO A 539 -3.58 -8.51 19.50
N GLU A 540 -4.76 -9.07 19.27
CA GLU A 540 -4.99 -10.18 18.34
C GLU A 540 -4.82 -9.81 16.86
N ALA A 541 -4.90 -8.51 16.53
CA ALA A 541 -4.77 -8.01 15.17
C ALA A 541 -3.38 -7.39 14.89
N VAL A 542 -2.49 -7.37 15.88
CA VAL A 542 -1.11 -6.90 15.71
C VAL A 542 -0.36 -7.94 14.86
N PRO A 543 0.30 -7.54 13.76
CA PRO A 543 1.13 -8.46 12.98
C PRO A 543 2.22 -9.10 13.86
N ARG A 544 2.55 -10.37 13.61
CA ARG A 544 3.52 -11.10 14.43
C ARG A 544 4.89 -10.45 14.35
N SER A 545 5.50 -10.17 15.49
CA SER A 545 6.88 -9.69 15.54
C SER A 545 7.84 -10.87 15.42
N PHE A 546 8.67 -10.89 14.37
CA PHE A 546 9.70 -11.91 14.18
C PHE A 546 10.99 -11.67 14.97
N THR A 547 11.08 -10.58 15.74
CA THR A 547 12.21 -10.36 16.65
C THR A 547 12.19 -11.37 17.79
N ALA A 548 13.02 -12.40 17.67
CA ALA A 548 13.30 -13.32 18.76
C ALA A 548 13.79 -12.55 20.00
N SER A 549 13.17 -12.83 21.14
CA SER A 549 13.65 -12.34 22.43
C SER A 549 14.85 -13.17 22.85
N PHE A 550 16.05 -12.62 22.69
CA PHE A 550 17.28 -13.28 23.13
C PHE A 550 17.27 -13.49 24.65
N THR A 551 16.70 -12.55 25.42
CA THR A 551 16.64 -12.70 26.88
C THR A 551 15.72 -13.83 27.30
N ASP A 552 14.54 -13.94 26.68
CA ASP A 552 13.61 -15.03 27.02
C ASP A 552 14.18 -16.37 26.53
N GLY A 553 14.71 -16.40 25.30
CA GLY A 553 15.32 -17.60 24.72
C GLY A 553 16.57 -18.09 25.44
N TRP A 554 17.40 -17.19 25.97
CA TRP A 554 18.61 -17.55 26.74
C TRP A 554 18.34 -17.78 28.23
N SER A 555 17.16 -17.37 28.73
CA SER A 555 16.77 -17.62 30.13
C SER A 555 16.33 -19.07 30.37
N VAL A 556 16.10 -19.83 29.31
CA VAL A 556 15.65 -21.23 29.36
C VAL A 556 16.72 -22.11 28.72
N GLU A 557 17.22 -23.10 29.46
CA GLU A 557 18.11 -24.12 28.89
C GLU A 557 17.31 -25.06 27.98
N ILE A 558 17.81 -25.33 26.77
CA ILE A 558 17.20 -26.32 25.88
C ILE A 558 17.72 -27.69 26.31
N GLU A 559 17.00 -28.34 27.23
CA GLU A 559 17.43 -29.59 27.86
C GLU A 559 17.30 -30.84 26.96
N ASP A 560 16.59 -30.73 25.83
CA ASP A 560 16.16 -31.87 25.01
C ASP A 560 16.94 -31.96 23.69
N ASN A 561 17.83 -32.96 23.57
CA ASN A 561 18.54 -33.26 22.31
C ASN A 561 17.59 -33.58 21.14
N SER A 562 16.37 -34.05 21.42
CA SER A 562 15.38 -34.31 20.36
C SER A 562 14.91 -33.01 19.69
N PHE A 563 15.13 -31.84 20.32
CA PHE A 563 14.95 -30.54 19.66
C PHE A 563 15.87 -30.39 18.46
N ILE A 564 17.16 -30.69 18.62
CA ILE A 564 18.13 -30.64 17.52
C ILE A 564 17.79 -31.70 16.46
N ASP A 565 17.40 -32.90 16.87
CA ASP A 565 17.00 -33.95 15.93
C ASP A 565 15.82 -33.51 15.05
N ARG A 566 14.78 -32.89 15.65
CA ARG A 566 13.65 -32.30 14.91
C ARG A 566 14.10 -31.22 13.92
N ILE A 567 14.98 -30.30 14.35
CA ILE A 567 15.49 -29.24 13.47
C ILE A 567 16.32 -29.83 12.32
N VAL A 568 17.16 -30.84 12.59
CA VAL A 568 17.95 -31.53 11.57
C VAL A 568 17.05 -32.28 10.59
N GLU A 569 15.97 -32.92 11.07
CA GLU A 569 14.98 -33.56 10.22
C GLU A 569 14.29 -32.55 9.31
N GLN A 570 13.82 -31.42 9.85
CA GLN A 570 13.23 -30.32 9.07
C GLN A 570 14.21 -29.75 8.05
N TRP A 571 15.47 -29.55 8.45
CA TRP A 571 16.52 -29.03 7.56
C TRP A 571 16.80 -30.00 6.42
N ARG A 572 16.92 -31.31 6.70
CA ARG A 572 17.11 -32.33 5.66
C ARG A 572 15.90 -32.49 4.75
N ALA A 573 14.69 -32.39 5.31
CA ALA A 573 13.45 -32.43 4.57
C ALA A 573 13.19 -31.15 3.73
N GLN A 574 13.95 -30.07 3.99
CA GLN A 574 13.74 -28.75 3.40
C GLN A 574 12.28 -28.28 3.59
N ARG A 575 11.67 -28.64 4.72
CA ARG A 575 10.28 -28.33 5.07
C ARG A 575 10.21 -28.01 6.55
N MET A 576 9.59 -26.88 6.88
CA MET A 576 9.20 -26.61 8.26
C MET A 576 8.04 -27.57 8.61
N LEU A 577 8.31 -28.52 9.50
CA LEU A 577 7.26 -29.30 10.14
C LEU A 577 6.73 -28.42 11.27
N THR A 578 5.56 -27.82 11.09
CA THR A 578 4.87 -27.16 12.21
C THR A 578 4.65 -28.21 13.28
N PRO A 579 5.09 -27.99 14.53
CA PRO A 579 4.69 -28.89 15.61
C PRO A 579 3.17 -28.82 15.74
N ASP A 580 2.53 -29.98 15.95
CA ASP A 580 1.18 -30.00 16.51
C ASP A 580 1.27 -29.30 17.87
N ILE A 581 0.70 -28.11 17.94
CA ILE A 581 0.57 -27.38 19.19
C ILE A 581 -0.71 -27.93 19.84
N ASP A 582 -0.56 -28.82 20.82
CA ASP A 582 -1.61 -29.13 21.79
C ASP A 582 -1.90 -27.94 22.71
#